data_AF-A0A7C5Y5D7-F1
#
_entry.id   AF-A0A7C5Y5D7-F1
#
_cell.length_a   1.000
_cell.length_b   1.000
_cell.length_c   1.000
_cell.angle_alpha   90.00
_cell.angle_beta   90.00
_cell.angle_gamma   90.00
#
_symmetry.space_group_name_H-M   'P 1'
#
loop_
_entity.id
_entity.type
_entity.pdbx_description
1 polymer ?
#
loop_
_entity_poly.entity_id
_entity_poly.type
_entity_poly.pdbx_seq_one_letter_code
_entity_poly.pdbx_strand_id
1 'polypeptide(L)'
;MPYFIRCVDEDTWLTESRSIATWRALEMLAKNLMESTALQLPHRRKIYSKEEAAAWTMFFFKVRDYKPNPTINISDFYTSTNQIDYEKLASTLGVKPDEAASYVKTFDKPLMMAAAEEALQAVRHSYQYRHLVELVKGRV
;
A
#
# COMPACT_ATOMS: atom_id res chain seq x y z
N MET A 1 4.25 14.41 0.95
CA MET A 1 2.84 14.84 1.11
C MET A 1 1.96 13.61 1.31
N PRO A 2 0.94 13.69 2.18
CA PRO A 2 0.11 12.55 2.55
C PRO A 2 -0.96 12.23 1.50
N TYR A 3 -1.40 10.98 1.49
CA TYR A 3 -2.41 10.40 0.61
C TYR A 3 -3.40 9.59 1.44
N PHE A 4 -4.67 9.64 1.03
CA PHE A 4 -5.80 9.06 1.73
C PHE A 4 -6.74 8.42 0.72
N ILE A 5 -7.44 7.34 1.08
CA ILE A 5 -8.60 6.89 0.32
C ILE A 5 -9.81 7.66 0.87
N ARG A 6 -10.51 8.37 -0.01
CA ARG A 6 -11.75 9.08 0.33
C ARG A 6 -12.97 8.42 -0.27
N CYS A 7 -14.09 8.55 0.41
CA CYS A 7 -15.41 8.35 -0.13
C CYS A 7 -15.86 9.65 -0.79
N VAL A 8 -16.19 9.61 -2.09
CA VAL A 8 -16.62 10.79 -2.85
C VAL A 8 -18.07 11.15 -2.53
N ASP A 9 -18.93 10.15 -2.32
CA ASP A 9 -20.36 10.36 -2.05
C ASP A 9 -20.62 10.94 -0.65
N GLU A 10 -19.83 10.53 0.34
CA GLU A 10 -19.94 11.00 1.72
C GLU A 10 -19.00 12.17 2.05
N ASP A 11 -18.13 12.56 1.11
CA ASP A 11 -17.05 13.55 1.28
C ASP A 11 -16.23 13.34 2.57
N THR A 12 -15.82 12.10 2.82
CA THR A 12 -15.11 11.69 4.05
C THR A 12 -13.86 10.86 3.77
N TRP A 13 -12.91 10.87 4.70
CA TRP A 13 -11.68 10.09 4.65
C TRP A 13 -11.94 8.69 5.23
N LEU A 14 -11.61 7.65 4.47
CA LEU A 14 -11.77 6.25 4.90
C LEU A 14 -10.49 5.68 5.51
N THR A 15 -9.36 6.39 5.40
CA THR A 15 -8.04 5.89 5.83
C THR A 15 -7.26 6.99 6.53
N GLU A 16 -6.23 6.59 7.27
CA GLU A 16 -5.26 7.50 7.86
C GLU A 16 -4.34 8.15 6.81
N SER A 17 -3.62 9.18 7.27
CA SER A 17 -2.60 9.89 6.50
C SER A 17 -1.38 9.03 6.24
N ARG A 18 -1.15 8.64 4.98
CA ARG A 18 0.01 7.82 4.60
C ARG A 18 0.78 8.40 3.42
N SER A 19 2.08 8.13 3.34
CA SER A 19 2.86 8.53 2.15
C SER A 19 2.47 7.68 0.94
N ILE A 20 2.58 8.24 -0.28
CA ILE A 20 2.33 7.47 -1.52
C ILE A 20 3.21 6.22 -1.64
N ALA A 21 4.44 6.28 -1.13
CA ALA A 21 5.33 5.12 -1.07
C ALA A 21 4.76 3.97 -0.23
N THR A 22 3.94 4.27 0.78
CA THR A 22 3.27 3.23 1.60
C THR A 22 2.16 2.54 0.79
N TRP A 23 1.35 3.31 0.06
CA TRP A 23 0.32 2.76 -0.81
C TRP A 23 0.92 1.94 -1.97
N ARG A 24 2.00 2.43 -2.58
CA ARG A 24 2.76 1.69 -3.61
C ARG A 24 3.41 0.42 -3.05
N ALA A 25 3.96 0.47 -1.84
CA ALA A 25 4.47 -0.71 -1.17
C ALA A 25 3.38 -1.76 -0.97
N LEU A 26 2.17 -1.36 -0.59
CA LEU A 26 1.03 -2.25 -0.45
C LEU A 26 0.66 -2.93 -1.77
N GLU A 27 0.61 -2.19 -2.88
CA GLU A 27 0.34 -2.76 -4.21
C GLU A 27 1.46 -3.70 -4.68
N MET A 28 2.71 -3.37 -4.36
CA MET A 28 3.84 -4.27 -4.64
C MET A 28 3.77 -5.55 -3.82
N LEU A 29 3.42 -5.44 -2.53
CA LEU A 29 3.23 -6.60 -1.66
C LEU A 29 2.06 -7.46 -2.17
N ALA A 30 0.98 -6.86 -2.66
CA ALA A 30 -0.13 -7.56 -3.29
C ALA A 30 0.33 -8.41 -4.48
N LYS A 31 1.13 -7.84 -5.39
CA LYS A 31 1.71 -8.56 -6.53
C LYS A 31 2.63 -9.71 -6.11
N ASN A 32 3.35 -9.55 -5.00
CA ASN A 32 4.26 -10.57 -4.49
C ASN A 32 3.53 -11.73 -3.79
N LEU A 33 2.40 -11.46 -3.15
CA LEU A 33 1.66 -12.46 -2.35
C LEU A 33 0.49 -13.10 -3.09
N MET A 34 0.03 -12.48 -4.18
CA MET A 34 -1.12 -12.93 -4.96
C MET A 34 -0.92 -12.70 -6.46
N GLU A 35 -1.32 -13.69 -7.27
CA GLU A 35 -1.30 -13.59 -8.74
C GLU A 35 -2.48 -12.79 -9.31
N SER A 36 -3.35 -12.25 -8.45
CA SER A 36 -4.60 -11.60 -8.87
C SER A 36 -4.39 -10.14 -9.30
N THR A 37 -4.96 -9.79 -10.46
CA THR A 37 -5.01 -8.41 -10.96
C THR A 37 -6.11 -7.56 -10.31
N ALA A 38 -6.98 -8.16 -9.49
CA ALA A 38 -8.11 -7.49 -8.83
C ALA A 38 -7.67 -6.58 -7.66
N LEU A 39 -6.43 -6.73 -7.18
CA LEU A 39 -5.86 -5.92 -6.11
C LEU A 39 -5.27 -4.63 -6.66
N GLN A 40 -6.14 -3.64 -6.87
CA GLN A 40 -5.75 -2.30 -7.28
C GLN A 40 -6.32 -1.28 -6.30
N LEU A 41 -5.47 -0.35 -5.86
CA LEU A 41 -5.92 0.82 -5.12
C LEU A 41 -6.72 1.75 -6.05
N PRO A 42 -7.62 2.59 -5.51
CA PRO A 42 -8.51 3.40 -6.32
C PRO A 42 -7.80 4.68 -6.77
N HIS A 43 -6.74 4.58 -7.59
CA HIS A 43 -6.00 5.74 -8.12
C HIS A 43 -6.88 6.71 -8.94
N ARG A 44 -8.07 6.25 -9.32
CA ARG A 44 -9.17 7.02 -9.90
C ARG A 44 -10.47 6.62 -9.21
N ARG A 45 -11.51 7.43 -9.36
CA ARG A 45 -12.87 7.13 -8.90
C ARG A 45 -13.29 5.72 -9.30
N LYS A 46 -13.63 4.91 -8.32
CA LYS A 46 -13.95 3.50 -8.49
C LYS A 46 -15.04 3.06 -7.51
N ILE A 47 -15.93 2.20 -7.97
CA ILE A 47 -16.81 1.39 -7.12
C ILE A 47 -16.29 -0.05 -7.17
N TYR A 48 -16.01 -0.64 -6.02
CA TYR A 48 -15.46 -1.99 -5.96
C TYR A 48 -16.53 -3.07 -6.17
N SER A 49 -16.15 -4.13 -6.87
CA SER A 49 -17.00 -5.32 -7.05
C SER A 49 -16.92 -6.28 -5.85
N LYS A 50 -17.79 -7.29 -5.85
CA LYS A 50 -17.78 -8.35 -4.83
C LYS A 50 -16.49 -9.17 -4.90
N GLU A 51 -16.04 -9.46 -6.13
CA GLU A 51 -14.83 -10.23 -6.42
C GLU A 51 -13.59 -9.49 -5.93
N GLU A 52 -13.54 -8.17 -6.12
CA GLU A 52 -12.46 -7.34 -5.62
C GLU A 52 -12.45 -7.29 -4.09
N ALA A 53 -13.61 -7.13 -3.44
CA ALA A 53 -13.72 -7.18 -1.98
C ALA A 53 -13.26 -8.53 -1.40
N ALA A 54 -13.60 -9.64 -2.06
CA ALA A 54 -13.11 -10.96 -1.70
C ALA A 54 -11.58 -11.08 -1.88
N ALA A 55 -11.03 -10.56 -3.00
CA ALA A 55 -9.60 -10.55 -3.25
C ALA A 55 -8.84 -9.75 -2.18
N TRP A 56 -9.31 -8.56 -1.81
CA TRP A 56 -8.73 -7.75 -0.74
C TRP A 56 -8.80 -8.44 0.63
N THR A 57 -9.87 -9.20 0.89
CA THR A 57 -10.01 -9.98 2.12
C THR A 57 -8.96 -11.09 2.19
N MET A 58 -8.77 -11.84 1.09
CA MET A 58 -7.72 -12.86 1.01
C MET A 58 -6.32 -12.25 1.14
N PHE A 59 -6.09 -11.10 0.48
CA PHE A 59 -4.84 -10.37 0.56
C PHE A 59 -4.51 -9.97 2.00
N PHE A 60 -5.46 -9.43 2.74
CA PHE A 60 -5.26 -9.09 4.16
C PHE A 60 -4.76 -10.29 4.98
N PHE A 61 -5.35 -11.48 4.81
CA PHE A 61 -4.88 -12.68 5.49
C PHE A 61 -3.48 -13.11 5.05
N LYS A 62 -3.16 -13.00 3.76
CA LYS A 62 -1.79 -13.23 3.26
C LYS A 62 -0.80 -12.25 3.87
N VAL A 63 -1.16 -10.96 3.99
CA VAL A 63 -0.34 -9.96 4.67
C VAL A 63 -0.19 -10.29 6.14
N ARG A 64 -1.23 -10.78 6.83
CA ARG A 64 -1.15 -11.23 8.24
C ARG A 64 -0.17 -12.37 8.44
N ASP A 65 -0.12 -13.32 7.52
CA ASP A 65 0.73 -14.49 7.65
C ASP A 65 2.13 -14.28 7.00
N TYR A 66 2.30 -13.20 6.23
CA TYR A 66 3.56 -12.82 5.58
C TYR A 66 4.70 -12.60 6.57
N LYS A 67 5.86 -13.20 6.30
CA LYS A 67 7.09 -12.94 7.04
C LYS A 67 8.03 -12.15 6.13
N PRO A 68 8.33 -10.87 6.45
CA PRO A 68 9.33 -10.09 5.75
C PRO A 68 10.64 -10.86 5.60
N ASN A 69 11.07 -11.08 4.37
CA ASN A 69 12.36 -11.70 4.07
C ASN A 69 13.07 -10.88 2.99
N PRO A 70 13.87 -9.87 3.39
CA PRO A 70 14.55 -9.02 2.43
C PRO A 70 15.63 -9.83 1.69
N THR A 71 15.67 -9.70 0.36
CA THR A 71 16.67 -10.39 -0.48
C THR A 71 18.07 -9.79 -0.33
N ILE A 72 18.17 -8.60 0.26
CA ILE A 72 19.40 -7.86 0.50
C ILE A 72 19.44 -7.38 1.95
N ASN A 73 20.65 -7.24 2.50
CA ASN A 73 20.82 -6.69 3.84
C ASN A 73 20.60 -5.17 3.81
N ILE A 74 19.41 -4.72 4.23
CA ILE A 74 19.04 -3.29 4.24
C ILE A 74 19.96 -2.47 5.16
N SER A 75 20.57 -3.12 6.15
CA SER A 75 21.50 -2.50 7.10
C SER A 75 22.68 -1.80 6.41
N ASP A 76 23.11 -2.32 5.24
CA ASP A 76 24.28 -1.83 4.48
C ASP A 76 24.01 -0.49 3.76
N PHE A 77 22.76 -0.02 3.80
CA PHE A 77 22.29 1.20 3.16
C PHE A 77 21.96 2.31 4.15
N TYR A 78 22.14 2.08 5.46
CA TYR A 78 21.98 3.14 6.45
C TYR A 78 23.20 4.08 6.44
N THR A 79 22.95 5.38 6.28
CA THR A 79 23.98 6.43 6.35
C THR A 79 24.08 7.04 7.74
N SER A 80 23.02 6.94 8.54
CA SER A 80 22.96 7.34 9.95
C SER A 80 21.82 6.59 10.66
N THR A 81 21.65 6.82 11.97
CA THR A 81 20.52 6.25 12.73
C THR A 81 19.20 6.70 12.12
N ASN A 82 18.48 5.76 11.50
CA ASN A 82 17.19 5.95 10.81
C ASN A 82 17.21 6.65 9.45
N GLN A 83 18.38 6.82 8.81
CA GLN A 83 18.45 7.34 7.44
C GLN A 83 18.97 6.28 6.48
N ILE A 84 18.17 5.96 5.46
CA ILE A 84 18.52 5.04 4.39
C ILE A 84 18.93 5.84 3.15
N ASP A 85 20.03 5.46 2.53
CA ASP A 85 20.44 5.93 1.21
C ASP A 85 19.63 5.19 0.13
N TYR A 86 18.50 5.79 -0.23
CA TYR A 86 17.63 5.25 -1.26
C TYR A 86 18.23 5.32 -2.66
N GLU A 87 19.20 6.20 -2.92
CA GLU A 87 19.89 6.27 -4.22
C GLU A 87 20.81 5.06 -4.40
N LYS A 88 21.63 4.77 -3.39
CA LYS A 88 22.51 3.58 -3.37
C LYS A 88 21.70 2.28 -3.40
N LEU A 89 20.61 2.22 -2.64
CA LEU A 89 19.70 1.07 -2.62
C LEU A 89 19.05 0.87 -3.99
N ALA A 90 18.55 1.93 -4.60
CA ALA A 90 17.95 1.91 -5.93
C ALA A 90 18.93 1.44 -7.00
N SER A 91 20.17 1.94 -6.98
CA SER A 91 21.22 1.48 -7.88
C SER A 91 21.55 0.00 -7.72
N THR A 92 21.50 -0.53 -6.49
CA THR A 92 21.78 -1.95 -6.22
C THR A 92 20.63 -2.84 -6.69
N LEU A 93 19.39 -2.39 -6.50
CA LEU A 93 18.18 -3.09 -6.92
C LEU A 93 17.86 -2.92 -8.42
N GLY A 94 18.52 -1.98 -9.11
CA GLY A 94 18.24 -1.65 -10.51
C GLY A 94 16.91 -0.93 -10.72
N VAL A 95 16.45 -0.17 -9.72
CA VAL A 95 15.14 0.51 -9.71
C VAL A 95 15.31 2.01 -9.47
N LYS A 96 14.21 2.77 -9.42
CA LYS A 96 14.22 4.19 -9.03
C LYS A 96 14.21 4.37 -7.49
N PRO A 97 14.71 5.49 -6.95
CA PRO A 97 14.67 5.77 -5.50
C PRO A 97 13.29 5.62 -4.85
N ASP A 98 12.23 6.08 -5.51
CA ASP A 98 10.85 5.92 -5.04
C ASP A 98 10.39 4.46 -4.92
N GLU A 99 10.86 3.61 -5.85
CA GLU A 99 10.56 2.17 -5.86
C GLU A 99 11.37 1.45 -4.77
N ALA A 100 12.62 1.84 -4.56
CA ALA A 100 13.44 1.37 -3.45
C ALA A 100 12.82 1.74 -2.08
N ALA A 101 12.29 2.95 -1.94
CA ALA A 101 11.57 3.37 -0.73
C ALA A 101 10.31 2.54 -0.48
N SER A 102 9.56 2.23 -1.54
CA SER A 102 8.39 1.34 -1.46
C SER A 102 8.81 -0.09 -1.10
N TYR A 103 9.94 -0.56 -1.62
CA TYR A 103 10.51 -1.89 -1.32
C TYR A 103 10.84 -2.03 0.15
N VAL A 104 11.57 -1.07 0.73
CA VAL A 104 11.89 -1.09 2.18
C VAL A 104 10.60 -1.14 3.02
N LYS A 105 9.58 -0.37 2.64
CA LYS A 105 8.30 -0.33 3.37
C LYS A 105 7.56 -1.65 3.37
N THR A 106 7.76 -2.53 2.38
CA THR A 106 7.12 -3.86 2.39
C THR A 106 7.58 -4.73 3.55
N PHE A 107 8.76 -4.46 4.12
CA PHE A 107 9.29 -5.20 5.27
C PHE A 107 8.80 -4.68 6.62
N ASP A 108 8.21 -3.49 6.66
CA ASP A 108 7.55 -2.97 7.84
C ASP A 108 6.19 -3.66 8.01
N LYS A 109 6.20 -4.80 8.69
CA LYS A 109 5.02 -5.65 8.87
C LYS A 109 3.86 -4.91 9.57
N PRO A 110 4.06 -4.21 10.70
CA PRO A 110 2.99 -3.40 11.30
C PRO A 110 2.40 -2.38 10.34
N LEU A 111 3.24 -1.66 9.58
CA LEU A 111 2.78 -0.69 8.59
C LEU A 111 1.95 -1.34 7.48
N MET A 112 2.41 -2.45 6.92
CA MET A 112 1.70 -3.17 5.86
C MET A 112 0.39 -3.78 6.35
N MET A 113 0.35 -4.27 7.59
CA MET A 113 -0.90 -4.74 8.22
C MET A 113 -1.94 -3.64 8.32
N ALA A 114 -1.56 -2.49 8.88
CA ALA A 114 -2.47 -1.36 9.05
C ALA A 114 -2.95 -0.81 7.70
N ALA A 115 -2.03 -0.67 6.72
CA ALA A 115 -2.39 -0.20 5.38
C ALA A 115 -3.31 -1.19 4.64
N ALA A 116 -3.07 -2.50 4.78
CA ALA A 116 -3.93 -3.53 4.19
C ALA A 116 -5.33 -3.53 4.80
N GLU A 117 -5.43 -3.37 6.12
CA GLU A 117 -6.71 -3.28 6.83
C GLU A 117 -7.51 -2.06 6.39
N GLU A 118 -6.89 -0.87 6.38
CA GLU A 118 -7.51 0.38 5.93
C GLU A 118 -8.02 0.27 4.48
N ALA A 119 -7.19 -0.25 3.58
CA ALA A 119 -7.59 -0.46 2.19
C ALA A 119 -8.75 -1.45 2.08
N LEU A 120 -8.73 -2.55 2.84
CA LEU A 120 -9.83 -3.51 2.88
C LEU A 120 -11.12 -2.86 3.39
N GLN A 121 -11.08 -2.06 4.44
CA GLN A 121 -12.28 -1.37 4.95
C GLN A 121 -12.83 -0.38 3.91
N ALA A 122 -11.97 0.37 3.22
CA ALA A 122 -12.40 1.27 2.15
C ALA A 122 -13.04 0.52 0.96
N VAL A 123 -12.46 -0.63 0.58
CA VAL A 123 -13.01 -1.52 -0.46
C VAL A 123 -14.37 -2.07 -0.04
N ARG A 124 -14.51 -2.53 1.20
CA ARG A 124 -15.77 -3.05 1.74
C ARG A 124 -16.84 -1.97 1.81
N HIS A 125 -16.49 -0.77 2.25
CA HIS A 125 -17.38 0.39 2.25
C HIS A 125 -17.90 0.67 0.84
N SER A 126 -17.00 0.80 -0.14
CA SER A 126 -17.36 1.03 -1.55
C SER A 126 -18.26 -0.08 -2.10
N TYR A 127 -17.94 -1.35 -1.84
CA TYR A 127 -18.75 -2.48 -2.30
C TYR A 127 -20.13 -2.53 -1.65
N GLN A 128 -20.21 -2.38 -0.33
CA GLN A 128 -21.44 -2.52 0.45
C GLN A 128 -22.46 -1.41 0.14
N TYR A 129 -21.99 -0.17 0.04
CA TYR A 129 -22.84 1.00 -0.16
C TYR A 129 -22.90 1.45 -1.62
N ARG A 130 -22.11 0.83 -2.50
CA ARG A 130 -21.93 1.25 -3.91
C ARG A 130 -21.38 2.67 -4.06
N HIS A 131 -20.62 3.13 -3.06
CA HIS A 131 -20.00 4.45 -3.07
C HIS A 131 -18.71 4.47 -3.91
N LEU A 132 -18.51 5.58 -4.59
CA LEU A 132 -17.29 5.95 -5.30
C LEU A 132 -16.19 6.28 -4.29
N VAL A 133 -15.04 5.63 -4.45
CA VAL A 133 -13.84 5.92 -3.67
C VAL A 133 -12.68 6.31 -4.58
N GLU A 134 -11.74 7.10 -4.05
CA GLU A 134 -10.50 7.44 -4.74
C GLU A 134 -9.36 7.70 -3.76
N LEU A 135 -8.14 7.34 -4.18
CA LEU A 135 -6.89 7.65 -3.53
C LEU A 135 -6.47 9.05 -3.96
N VAL A 136 -6.45 9.98 -3.01
CA VAL A 136 -6.16 11.39 -3.27
C VAL A 136 -4.99 11.88 -2.45
N LYS A 137 -4.29 12.85 -3.01
CA LYS A 137 -3.26 13.62 -2.30
C LYS A 137 -3.96 14.61 -1.38
N GLY A 138 -3.69 14.54 -0.09
CA GLY A 138 -4.19 15.52 0.88
C GLY A 138 -3.62 16.91 0.58
N ARG A 139 -4.49 17.93 0.63
CA ARG A 139 -4.06 19.32 0.76
C ARG A 139 -3.82 19.56 2.26
N VAL A 140 -2.56 19.76 2.63
CA VAL A 140 -2.22 20.39 3.91
C VAL A 140 -2.36 21.89 3.72
#